data_AF-A0A7S1KIK8-F1
#
_entry.id   AF-A0A7S1KIK8-F1
#
_cell.length_a   1.000
_cell.length_b   1.000
_cell.length_c   1.000
_cell.angle_alpha   90.00
_cell.angle_beta   90.00
_cell.angle_gamma   90.00
#
_symmetry.space_group_name_H-M   'P 1'
#
loop_
_entity.id
_entity.type
_entity.pdbx_description
1 polymer ?
#
loop_
_entity_poly.entity_id
_entity_poly.type
_entity_poly.pdbx_seq_one_letter_code
_entity_poly.pdbx_strand_id
1 'polypeptide(L)'
;NLRCLIRRYPRTPEGAPGVRSGYYVGAYGWCHGIFVALVEGHVAGRRLAREKEWPTTTSVEGSLQSFVFEAVVLSNSGRPEMTQLNNINITPPTATPSQAISLPALTHVKGIHLGLSAIDGRGWAMPALQRVFSVSTDMAHIRAFIATTQSLVQLEMPQNMEMMPLQLAELLQSIPAGQQGSPGPLANLRVILRIKVYEI
;
A
#
# COMPACT_ATOMS: atom_id res chain seq x y z
N ASN A 1 -7.41 19.47 -0.07
CA ASN A 1 -7.53 18.26 0.76
C ASN A 1 -6.98 17.08 -0.04
N LEU A 2 -5.89 16.45 0.40
CA LEU A 2 -5.22 15.38 -0.35
C LEU A 2 -6.12 14.13 -0.43
N ARG A 3 -6.45 13.67 -1.64
CA ARG A 3 -7.31 12.48 -1.88
C ARG A 3 -6.59 11.29 -2.48
N CYS A 4 -5.57 11.52 -3.29
CA CYS A 4 -4.81 10.48 -3.95
C CYS A 4 -3.33 10.81 -3.78
N LEU A 5 -2.54 9.81 -3.44
CA LEU A 5 -1.09 9.92 -3.39
C LEU A 5 -0.47 8.92 -4.36
N ILE A 6 0.21 9.47 -5.38
CA ILE A 6 0.92 8.70 -6.39
C ILE A 6 2.40 8.74 -6.05
N ARG A 7 2.98 7.59 -5.69
CA ARG A 7 4.43 7.42 -5.56
C ARG A 7 4.95 6.80 -6.85
N ARG A 8 5.59 7.62 -7.67
CA ARG A 8 6.39 7.14 -8.79
C ARG A 8 7.72 6.60 -8.30
N TYR A 9 8.29 5.63 -8.99
CA TYR A 9 9.64 5.15 -8.70
C TYR A 9 10.40 4.83 -10.00
N PRO A 10 11.71 5.10 -10.06
CA PRO A 10 12.52 4.81 -11.23
C PRO A 10 12.60 3.33 -11.57
N ARG A 11 12.68 3.02 -12.87
CA ARG A 11 12.92 1.68 -13.41
C ARG A 11 13.80 1.78 -14.64
N THR A 12 14.66 0.78 -14.89
CA THR A 12 15.36 0.67 -16.16
C THR A 12 14.40 0.36 -17.33
N PRO A 13 14.79 0.64 -18.58
CA PRO A 13 14.22 -0.05 -19.73
C PRO A 13 14.59 -1.55 -19.67
N GLU A 14 13.92 -2.35 -20.50
CA GLU A 14 14.26 -3.76 -20.64
C GLU A 14 15.62 -3.94 -21.31
N GLY A 15 16.44 -4.85 -20.78
CA GLY A 15 17.78 -5.09 -21.34
C GLY A 15 18.76 -3.93 -21.19
N ALA A 16 18.50 -3.02 -20.25
CA ALA A 16 19.42 -1.93 -19.90
C ALA A 16 20.82 -2.44 -19.49
N PRO A 17 21.86 -1.60 -19.47
CA PRO A 17 23.20 -2.00 -19.03
C PRO A 17 23.19 -2.69 -17.66
N GLY A 18 23.76 -3.89 -17.59
CA GLY A 18 23.77 -4.73 -16.39
C GLY A 18 22.45 -5.47 -16.11
N VAL A 19 21.48 -5.45 -17.03
CA VAL A 19 20.19 -6.14 -16.91
C VAL A 19 20.04 -7.14 -18.06
N ARG A 20 19.58 -8.35 -17.75
CA ARG A 20 19.36 -9.40 -18.76
C ARG A 20 18.27 -8.95 -19.74
N SER A 21 18.41 -9.31 -21.02
CA SER A 21 17.38 -9.06 -22.03
C SER A 21 16.02 -9.63 -21.59
N GLY A 22 14.95 -8.84 -21.75
CA GLY A 22 13.60 -9.16 -21.27
C GLY A 22 13.37 -8.91 -19.76
N TYR A 23 14.36 -8.38 -19.04
CA TYR A 23 14.24 -8.01 -17.63
C TYR A 23 14.46 -6.51 -17.43
N TYR A 24 13.94 -6.00 -16.31
CA TYR A 24 14.16 -4.64 -15.82
C TYR A 24 14.56 -4.66 -14.35
N VAL A 25 15.09 -3.54 -13.85
CA VAL A 25 15.36 -3.32 -12.42
C VAL A 25 14.63 -2.06 -11.97
N GLY A 26 13.91 -2.13 -10.85
CA GLY A 26 13.22 -0.99 -10.24
C GLY A 26 13.93 -0.49 -8.99
N ALA A 27 13.96 0.83 -8.81
CA ALA A 27 14.42 1.50 -7.59
C ALA A 27 13.27 1.62 -6.57
N TYR A 28 12.80 0.47 -6.10
CA TYR A 28 11.61 0.34 -5.25
C TYR A 28 11.70 1.04 -3.89
N GLY A 29 12.90 1.30 -3.36
CA GLY A 29 13.13 2.06 -2.13
C GLY A 29 13.17 3.58 -2.33
N TRP A 30 13.25 4.06 -3.58
CA TRP A 30 13.41 5.48 -3.89
C TRP A 30 12.30 6.34 -3.28
N CYS A 31 12.67 7.31 -2.44
CA CYS A 31 11.73 8.22 -1.77
C CYS A 31 10.65 7.52 -0.91
N HIS A 32 10.89 6.28 -0.46
CA HIS A 32 9.96 5.58 0.41
C HIS A 32 9.72 6.32 1.72
N GLY A 33 10.79 6.79 2.37
CA GLY A 33 10.70 7.54 3.61
C GLY A 33 9.93 8.86 3.47
N ILE A 34 10.05 9.53 2.32
CA ILE A 34 9.27 10.74 2.01
C ILE A 34 7.78 10.41 1.87
N PHE A 35 7.44 9.30 1.20
CA PHE A 35 6.05 8.84 1.10
C PHE A 35 5.45 8.61 2.49
N VAL A 36 6.16 7.88 3.37
CA VAL A 36 5.70 7.63 4.75
C VAL A 36 5.53 8.94 5.52
N ALA A 37 6.55 9.81 5.49
CA ALA A 37 6.51 11.11 6.17
C ALA A 37 5.32 11.97 5.71
N LEU A 38 5.02 11.97 4.42
CA LEU A 38 3.93 12.75 3.84
C LEU A 38 2.55 12.21 4.26
N VAL A 39 2.37 10.88 4.29
CA VAL A 39 1.12 10.27 4.77
C VAL A 39 0.90 10.57 6.25
N GLU A 40 1.91 10.36 7.09
CA GLU A 40 1.82 10.59 8.53
C GLU A 40 1.62 12.07 8.86
N GLY A 41 2.37 12.96 8.19
CA GLY A 41 2.22 14.40 8.31
C GLY A 41 0.83 14.88 7.86
N HIS A 42 0.26 14.30 6.81
CA HIS A 42 -1.11 14.60 6.38
C HIS A 42 -2.15 14.19 7.43
N VAL A 43 -2.03 12.97 7.98
CA VAL A 43 -2.94 12.49 9.03
C VAL A 43 -2.85 13.37 10.28
N ALA A 44 -1.63 13.66 10.75
CA ALA A 44 -1.39 14.55 11.89
C ALA A 44 -1.93 15.97 11.64
N GLY A 45 -1.66 16.54 10.47
CA GLY A 45 -2.13 17.87 10.08
C GLY A 45 -3.66 17.94 10.02
N ARG A 46 -4.33 16.93 9.46
CA ARG A 46 -5.80 16.86 9.44
C ARG A 46 -6.39 16.72 10.83
N ARG A 47 -5.73 15.99 11.74
CA ARG A 47 -6.13 15.89 13.14
C ARG A 47 -6.07 17.25 13.81
N LEU A 48 -4.93 17.93 13.74
CA LEU A 48 -4.74 19.27 14.33
C LEU A 48 -5.70 20.33 13.74
N ALA A 49 -5.98 20.26 12.43
CA ALA A 49 -6.95 21.15 11.80
C ALA A 49 -8.35 20.94 12.39
N ARG A 50 -8.80 19.69 12.55
CA ARG A 50 -10.10 19.37 13.17
C ARG A 50 -10.21 19.82 14.62
N GLU A 51 -9.14 19.63 15.40
CA GLU A 51 -9.10 20.08 16.80
C GLU A 51 -9.26 21.61 16.91
N LYS A 52 -8.74 22.37 15.94
CA LYS A 52 -8.92 23.82 15.84
C LYS A 52 -10.30 24.23 15.31
N GLU A 53 -10.93 23.40 14.48
CA GLU A 53 -12.23 23.64 13.83
C GLU A 53 -13.47 23.22 14.70
N TRP A 54 -13.39 23.33 16.04
CA TRP A 54 -14.43 23.05 17.06
C TRP A 54 -15.92 23.17 16.60
N PRO A 55 -16.87 22.42 17.20
CA PRO A 55 -17.51 21.21 16.66
C PRO A 55 -18.49 21.47 15.48
N THR A 56 -18.36 22.59 14.78
CA THR A 56 -19.38 23.11 13.85
C THR A 56 -19.37 22.41 12.49
N THR A 57 -18.38 21.55 12.23
CA THR A 57 -18.29 20.80 10.98
C THR A 57 -18.05 19.32 11.26
N THR A 58 -19.00 18.49 10.84
CA THR A 58 -18.89 17.03 10.66
C THR A 58 -17.92 16.71 9.51
N SER A 59 -16.68 17.20 9.60
CA SER A 59 -15.65 16.84 8.61
C SER A 59 -15.41 15.34 8.71
N VAL A 60 -15.59 14.65 7.58
CA VAL A 60 -15.23 13.24 7.40
C VAL A 60 -13.82 13.00 7.95
N GLU A 61 -13.69 11.93 8.74
CA GLU A 61 -12.41 11.52 9.29
C GLU A 61 -11.49 11.14 8.13
N GLY A 62 -10.38 11.88 7.97
CA GLY A 62 -9.47 11.67 6.84
C GLY A 62 -10.02 12.06 5.46
N SER A 63 -9.17 11.93 4.46
CA SER A 63 -9.48 12.36 3.08
C SER A 63 -8.72 11.62 2.00
N LEU A 64 -7.65 10.94 2.39
CA LEU A 64 -6.80 10.16 1.51
C LEU A 64 -7.51 8.85 1.17
N GLN A 65 -7.90 8.72 -0.09
CA GLN A 65 -8.74 7.65 -0.62
C GLN A 65 -7.93 6.60 -1.38
N SER A 66 -6.80 6.99 -1.97
CA SER A 66 -6.00 6.05 -2.76
C SER A 66 -4.49 6.23 -2.67
N PHE A 67 -3.80 5.09 -2.75
CA PHE A 67 -2.38 4.99 -3.04
C PHE A 67 -2.15 4.38 -4.41
N VAL A 68 -1.28 4.99 -5.19
CA VAL A 68 -0.84 4.44 -6.48
C VAL A 68 0.68 4.43 -6.51
N PHE A 69 1.25 3.26 -6.74
CA PHE A 69 2.67 3.07 -6.93
C PHE A 69 2.94 2.77 -8.41
N GLU A 70 3.74 3.62 -9.04
CA GLU A 70 3.90 3.61 -10.50
C GLU A 70 5.39 3.59 -10.88
N ALA A 71 5.79 2.62 -11.69
CA ALA A 71 7.14 2.59 -12.24
C ALA A 71 7.27 3.63 -13.36
N VAL A 72 8.40 4.35 -13.38
CA VAL A 72 8.75 5.31 -14.44
C VAL A 72 10.05 4.84 -15.08
N VAL A 73 10.00 4.57 -16.38
CA VAL A 73 11.17 4.13 -17.15
C VAL A 73 12.14 5.30 -17.35
N LEU A 74 13.40 5.11 -16.93
CA LEU A 74 14.50 6.04 -17.20
C LEU A 74 15.39 5.45 -18.30
N SER A 75 15.23 5.94 -19.54
CA SER A 75 15.83 5.33 -20.74
C SER A 75 17.35 5.21 -20.72
N ASN A 76 18.06 6.07 -19.97
CA ASN A 76 19.52 6.13 -19.93
C ASN A 76 20.09 5.62 -18.60
N SER A 77 19.39 4.70 -17.93
CA SER A 77 19.79 4.18 -16.62
C SER A 77 19.95 2.66 -16.67
N GLY A 78 21.07 2.16 -16.15
CA GLY A 78 21.35 0.75 -15.98
C GLY A 78 21.09 0.27 -14.55
N ARG A 79 21.55 -0.95 -14.27
CA ARG A 79 21.47 -1.54 -12.93
C ARG A 79 22.18 -0.69 -11.86
N PRO A 80 23.43 -0.19 -12.06
CA PRO A 80 24.14 0.56 -11.02
C PRO A 80 23.37 1.81 -10.56
N GLU A 81 22.81 2.56 -11.51
CA GLU A 81 22.04 3.77 -11.22
C GLU A 81 20.75 3.43 -10.46
N MET A 82 20.04 2.36 -10.84
CA MET A 82 18.86 1.93 -10.09
C MET A 82 19.19 1.49 -8.67
N THR A 83 20.30 0.78 -8.47
CA THR A 83 20.75 0.39 -7.13
C THR A 83 21.06 1.61 -6.28
N GLN A 84 21.70 2.64 -6.84
CA GLN A 84 21.93 3.90 -6.13
C GLN A 84 20.62 4.59 -5.76
N LEU A 85 19.72 4.77 -6.74
CA LEU A 85 18.42 5.42 -6.53
C LEU A 85 17.56 4.68 -5.50
N ASN A 86 17.64 3.36 -5.46
CA ASN A 86 16.89 2.52 -4.52
C ASN A 86 17.18 2.88 -3.06
N ASN A 87 18.36 3.41 -2.76
CA ASN A 87 18.78 3.74 -1.39
C ASN A 87 18.51 5.21 -1.02
N ILE A 88 18.12 6.06 -1.98
CA ILE A 88 17.85 7.48 -1.72
C ILE A 88 16.53 7.63 -0.96
N ASN A 89 16.61 8.22 0.24
CA ASN A 89 15.46 8.49 1.11
C ASN A 89 14.60 7.24 1.36
N ILE A 90 15.23 6.08 1.50
CA ILE A 90 14.55 4.81 1.73
C ILE A 90 13.97 4.74 3.15
N THR A 91 14.71 5.23 4.14
CA THR A 91 14.36 5.11 5.55
C THR A 91 13.24 6.09 5.91
N PRO A 92 12.12 5.61 6.48
CA PRO A 92 11.11 6.47 7.09
C PRO A 92 11.68 7.35 8.21
N PRO A 93 10.97 8.42 8.60
CA PRO A 93 11.33 9.18 9.79
C PRO A 93 11.50 8.28 11.02
N THR A 94 12.60 8.49 11.75
CA THR A 94 12.96 7.72 12.95
C THR A 94 11.93 7.85 14.06
N ALA A 95 11.25 8.99 14.15
CA ALA A 95 10.14 9.16 15.06
C ALA A 95 8.95 8.31 14.58
N THR A 96 8.66 7.23 15.31
CA THR A 96 7.36 6.57 15.22
C THR A 96 6.29 7.60 15.57
N PRO A 97 5.15 7.63 14.85
CA PRO A 97 4.03 8.47 15.24
C PRO A 97 3.68 8.23 16.70
N SER A 98 3.57 9.31 17.49
CA SER A 98 3.19 9.23 18.91
C SER A 98 1.76 8.72 19.11
N GLN A 99 0.98 8.65 18.04
CA GLN A 99 -0.40 8.20 18.02
C GLN A 99 -0.62 7.30 16.81
N ALA A 100 -1.59 6.38 16.92
CA ALA A 100 -1.97 5.52 15.81
C ALA A 100 -2.35 6.34 14.56
N ILE A 101 -1.85 5.88 13.41
CA ILE A 101 -2.14 6.47 12.11
C ILE A 101 -3.37 5.76 11.54
N SER A 102 -4.49 6.46 11.49
CA SER A 102 -5.71 5.94 10.88
C SER A 102 -5.93 6.59 9.51
N LEU A 103 -6.20 5.76 8.51
CA LEU A 103 -6.52 6.14 7.13
C LEU A 103 -7.96 5.67 6.79
N PRO A 104 -8.98 6.21 7.47
CA PRO A 104 -10.35 5.70 7.38
C PRO A 104 -11.04 5.98 6.04
N ALA A 105 -10.50 6.90 5.23
CA ALA A 105 -10.98 7.17 3.88
C ALA A 105 -10.29 6.31 2.80
N LEU A 106 -9.21 5.60 3.14
CA LEU A 106 -8.40 4.87 2.17
C LEU A 106 -9.14 3.62 1.74
N THR A 107 -9.52 3.58 0.47
CA THR A 107 -10.34 2.51 -0.12
C THR A 107 -9.58 1.73 -1.19
N HIS A 108 -8.52 2.30 -1.76
CA HIS A 108 -7.82 1.74 -2.92
C HIS A 108 -6.30 1.81 -2.77
N VAL A 109 -5.60 0.70 -2.99
CA VAL A 109 -4.14 0.65 -3.09
C VAL A 109 -3.76 -0.12 -4.34
N LYS A 110 -2.97 0.51 -5.22
CA LYS A 110 -2.53 -0.07 -6.49
C LYS A 110 -1.01 -0.04 -6.61
N GLY A 111 -0.44 -1.14 -7.11
CA GLY A 111 0.97 -1.23 -7.47
C GLY A 111 1.88 -1.60 -6.29
N ILE A 112 1.36 -2.30 -5.28
CA ILE A 112 2.17 -2.76 -4.14
C ILE A 112 3.35 -3.58 -4.67
N HIS A 113 4.56 -3.16 -4.32
CA HIS A 113 5.81 -3.73 -4.79
C HIS A 113 6.78 -3.91 -3.61
N LEU A 114 7.98 -4.38 -3.92
CA LEU A 114 9.05 -4.59 -2.94
C LEU A 114 9.36 -3.30 -2.17
N GLY A 115 9.76 -3.40 -0.89
CA GLY A 115 10.21 -2.23 -0.11
C GLY A 115 9.10 -1.39 0.52
N LEU A 116 7.84 -1.84 0.50
CA LEU A 116 6.76 -1.25 1.31
C LEU A 116 6.64 -1.89 2.70
N SER A 117 7.55 -2.78 3.09
CA SER A 117 7.54 -3.45 4.40
C SER A 117 7.72 -2.49 5.56
N ALA A 118 8.33 -1.32 5.35
CA ALA A 118 8.51 -0.34 6.43
C ALA A 118 7.20 0.38 6.81
N ILE A 119 6.08 0.10 6.13
CA ILE A 119 4.74 0.44 6.62
C ILE A 119 4.34 -0.52 7.75
N ASP A 120 4.75 -1.79 7.65
CA ASP A 120 4.58 -2.76 8.72
C ASP A 120 5.36 -2.31 9.96
N GLY A 121 4.73 -2.42 11.13
CA GLY A 121 5.27 -1.90 12.39
C GLY A 121 5.05 -0.40 12.64
N ARG A 122 4.53 0.39 11.69
CA ARG A 122 4.19 1.82 11.93
C ARG A 122 2.78 2.05 12.47
N GLY A 123 2.02 0.98 12.70
CA GLY A 123 0.68 1.06 13.29
C GLY A 123 -0.35 1.75 12.40
N TRP A 124 -0.21 1.64 11.08
CA TRP A 124 -1.17 2.19 10.13
C TRP A 124 -2.44 1.33 10.09
N ALA A 125 -3.58 1.96 10.35
CA ALA A 125 -4.91 1.36 10.27
C ALA A 125 -5.64 1.82 9.00
N MET A 126 -6.17 0.87 8.22
CA MET A 126 -6.84 1.12 6.93
C MET A 126 -8.21 0.45 6.90
N PRO A 127 -9.13 0.81 7.81
CA PRO A 127 -10.36 0.04 8.04
C PRO A 127 -11.28 -0.03 6.82
N ALA A 128 -11.29 1.01 5.99
CA ALA A 128 -12.14 1.10 4.80
C ALA A 128 -11.47 0.55 3.51
N LEU A 129 -10.33 -0.13 3.61
CA LEU A 129 -9.59 -0.57 2.43
C LEU A 129 -10.36 -1.68 1.68
N GLN A 130 -10.84 -1.36 0.49
CA GLN A 130 -11.67 -2.26 -0.31
C GLN A 130 -10.91 -2.97 -1.42
N ARG A 131 -10.00 -2.27 -2.10
CA ARG A 131 -9.33 -2.79 -3.30
C ARG A 131 -7.82 -2.71 -3.17
N VAL A 132 -7.18 -3.87 -3.33
CA VAL A 132 -5.73 -4.02 -3.28
C VAL A 132 -5.27 -4.68 -4.56
N PHE A 133 -4.43 -3.98 -5.32
CA PHE A 133 -3.75 -4.51 -6.49
C PHE A 133 -2.25 -4.55 -6.23
N SER A 134 -1.71 -5.75 -6.09
CA SER A 134 -0.27 -5.97 -5.91
C SER A 134 0.40 -6.25 -7.25
N VAL A 135 1.66 -5.87 -7.39
CA VAL A 135 2.56 -6.32 -8.47
C VAL A 135 3.72 -7.16 -7.91
N SER A 136 3.67 -7.51 -6.62
CA SER A 136 4.65 -8.32 -5.89
C SER A 136 3.97 -9.54 -5.28
N THR A 137 4.62 -10.71 -5.36
CA THR A 137 4.21 -11.95 -4.68
C THR A 137 4.59 -12.01 -3.21
N ASP A 138 5.41 -11.07 -2.73
CA ASP A 138 5.80 -11.01 -1.32
C ASP A 138 4.61 -10.63 -0.43
N MET A 139 4.23 -11.56 0.45
CA MET A 139 3.12 -11.43 1.38
C MET A 139 3.33 -10.32 2.40
N ALA A 140 4.57 -10.06 2.84
CA ALA A 140 4.84 -9.07 3.88
C ALA A 140 4.38 -7.67 3.43
N HIS A 141 4.57 -7.35 2.14
CA HIS A 141 4.16 -6.06 1.58
C HIS A 141 2.65 -5.93 1.43
N ILE A 142 1.94 -7.01 1.09
CA ILE A 142 0.48 -6.97 0.97
C ILE A 142 -0.16 -6.93 2.36
N ARG A 143 0.36 -7.75 3.29
CA ARG A 143 -0.10 -7.84 4.69
C ARG A 143 -0.15 -6.48 5.36
N ALA A 144 0.87 -5.64 5.16
CA ALA A 144 0.94 -4.30 5.73
C ALA A 144 -0.27 -3.40 5.40
N PHE A 145 -0.99 -3.68 4.31
CA PHE A 145 -2.20 -2.93 3.93
C PHE A 145 -3.49 -3.61 4.40
N ILE A 146 -3.55 -4.94 4.35
CA ILE A 146 -4.81 -5.67 4.62
C ILE A 146 -4.97 -6.06 6.09
N ALA A 147 -3.92 -6.06 6.91
CA ALA A 147 -3.99 -6.54 8.29
C ALA A 147 -4.94 -5.73 9.20
N THR A 148 -5.35 -4.54 8.76
CA THR A 148 -6.25 -3.65 9.51
C THR A 148 -7.53 -3.33 8.74
N THR A 149 -7.76 -3.96 7.58
CA THR A 149 -8.99 -3.74 6.80
C THR A 149 -10.20 -4.40 7.45
N GLN A 150 -11.37 -3.79 7.26
CA GLN A 150 -12.68 -4.31 7.65
C GLN A 150 -13.66 -4.35 6.47
N SER A 151 -13.18 -4.14 5.25
CA SER A 151 -14.05 -3.93 4.09
C SER A 151 -13.47 -4.47 2.78
N LEU A 152 -12.64 -5.51 2.84
CA LEU A 152 -11.95 -6.00 1.65
C LEU A 152 -12.96 -6.57 0.64
N VAL A 153 -12.94 -6.04 -0.58
CA VAL A 153 -13.79 -6.46 -1.70
C VAL A 153 -12.97 -7.19 -2.77
N GLN A 154 -11.73 -6.75 -2.99
CA GLN A 154 -10.91 -7.19 -4.11
C GLN A 154 -9.44 -7.20 -3.72
N LEU A 155 -8.81 -8.36 -3.84
CA LEU A 155 -7.38 -8.55 -3.77
C LEU A 155 -6.91 -9.14 -5.10
N GLU A 156 -6.10 -8.41 -5.85
CA GLU A 156 -5.65 -8.80 -7.19
C GLU A 156 -4.14 -8.77 -7.35
N MET A 157 -3.66 -9.58 -8.29
CA MET A 157 -2.26 -9.68 -8.71
C MET A 157 -2.18 -9.84 -10.24
N PRO A 158 -1.02 -9.58 -10.86
CA PRO A 158 -0.86 -9.67 -12.31
C PRO A 158 -1.07 -11.12 -12.78
N GLN A 159 -1.58 -11.28 -14.01
CA GLN A 159 -1.95 -12.59 -14.58
C GLN A 159 -0.78 -13.58 -14.71
N ASN A 160 0.46 -13.10 -14.76
CA ASN A 160 1.65 -13.95 -14.83
C ASN A 160 2.22 -14.33 -13.45
N MET A 161 1.58 -13.90 -12.35
CA MET A 161 1.99 -14.23 -10.99
C MET A 161 1.02 -15.24 -10.37
N GLU A 162 1.58 -16.26 -9.72
CA GLU A 162 0.85 -17.26 -8.96
C GLU A 162 1.28 -17.19 -7.50
N MET A 163 0.28 -17.25 -6.61
CA MET A 163 0.48 -17.36 -5.17
C MET A 163 0.03 -18.74 -4.76
N MET A 164 0.86 -19.44 -3.98
CA MET A 164 0.51 -20.77 -3.49
C MET A 164 -0.73 -20.70 -2.59
N PRO A 165 -1.64 -21.69 -2.61
CA PRO A 165 -2.82 -21.69 -1.75
C PRO A 165 -2.52 -21.49 -0.26
N LEU A 166 -1.43 -22.07 0.24
CA LEU A 166 -0.99 -21.88 1.64
C LEU A 166 -0.63 -20.42 1.94
N GLN A 167 0.10 -19.76 1.03
CA GLN A 167 0.45 -18.34 1.16
C GLN A 167 -0.79 -17.46 1.14
N LEU A 168 -1.76 -17.77 0.28
CA LEU A 168 -3.04 -17.06 0.25
C LEU A 168 -3.80 -17.22 1.57
N ALA A 169 -3.84 -18.43 2.13
CA ALA A 169 -4.48 -18.69 3.42
C ALA A 169 -3.81 -17.89 4.55
N GLU A 170 -2.47 -17.91 4.62
CA GLU A 170 -1.69 -17.11 5.59
C GLU A 170 -1.93 -15.60 5.43
N LEU A 171 -2.08 -15.12 4.19
CA LEU A 171 -2.40 -13.73 3.91
C LEU A 171 -3.80 -13.37 4.40
N LEU A 172 -4.81 -14.22 4.14
CA LEU A 172 -6.18 -14.00 4.60
C LEU A 172 -6.30 -14.08 6.13
N GLN A 173 -5.52 -14.94 6.79
CA GLN A 173 -5.45 -15.02 8.26
C GLN A 173 -4.92 -13.74 8.91
N SER A 174 -4.21 -12.88 8.16
CA SER A 174 -3.79 -11.58 8.69
C SER A 174 -4.92 -10.56 8.80
N ILE A 175 -6.06 -10.82 8.14
CA ILE A 175 -7.23 -9.95 8.21
C ILE A 175 -7.97 -10.25 9.53
N PRO A 176 -8.37 -9.23 10.31
CA PRO A 176 -9.02 -9.46 11.58
C PRO A 176 -10.30 -10.28 11.43
N ALA A 177 -10.63 -11.08 12.44
CA ALA A 177 -11.94 -11.72 12.51
C ALA A 177 -13.03 -10.66 12.71
N GLY A 178 -14.21 -10.89 12.12
CA GLY A 178 -15.38 -10.05 12.38
C GLY A 178 -15.87 -10.17 13.81
N GLN A 179 -16.56 -9.14 14.30
CA GLN A 179 -17.25 -9.21 15.59
C GLN A 179 -18.56 -9.98 15.44
N GLN A 180 -18.90 -10.74 16.48
CA GLN A 180 -20.13 -11.52 16.53
C GLN A 180 -21.35 -10.60 16.29
N GLY A 181 -22.18 -10.94 15.31
CA GLY A 181 -23.38 -10.17 14.97
C GLY A 181 -23.18 -9.05 13.94
N SER A 182 -21.97 -8.87 13.40
CA SER A 182 -21.68 -7.93 12.30
C SER A 182 -21.14 -8.66 11.07
N PRO A 183 -21.36 -8.14 9.84
CA PRO A 183 -20.67 -8.65 8.67
C PRO A 183 -19.16 -8.60 8.87
N GLY A 184 -18.47 -9.72 8.73
CA GLY A 184 -17.02 -9.78 8.91
C GLY A 184 -16.26 -9.00 7.83
N PRO A 185 -14.95 -8.76 8.02
CA PRO A 185 -14.11 -7.98 7.10
C PRO A 185 -14.06 -8.45 5.65
N LEU A 186 -14.43 -9.71 5.43
CA LEU A 186 -14.47 -10.36 4.13
C LEU A 186 -15.89 -10.60 3.61
N ALA A 187 -16.93 -10.09 4.29
CA ALA A 187 -18.32 -10.33 3.90
C ALA A 187 -18.66 -9.82 2.49
N ASN A 188 -17.90 -8.83 1.99
CA ASN A 188 -18.07 -8.26 0.65
C ASN A 188 -16.96 -8.70 -0.31
N LEU A 189 -16.15 -9.69 0.04
CA LEU A 189 -15.03 -10.16 -0.78
C LEU A 189 -15.57 -10.86 -2.03
N ARG A 190 -15.29 -10.28 -3.21
CA ARG A 190 -15.77 -10.76 -4.51
C ARG A 190 -14.65 -11.30 -5.39
N VAL A 191 -13.42 -10.85 -5.16
CA VAL A 191 -12.26 -11.25 -5.97
C VAL A 191 -11.06 -11.49 -5.07
N ILE A 192 -10.49 -12.69 -5.18
CA ILE A 192 -9.25 -13.08 -4.53
C ILE A 192 -8.32 -13.66 -5.58
N LEU A 193 -7.26 -12.93 -5.90
CA LEU A 193 -6.32 -13.24 -6.97
C LEU A 193 -7.05 -13.41 -8.32
N ARG A 194 -7.30 -14.66 -8.72
CA ARG A 194 -8.01 -15.05 -9.95
C ARG A 194 -9.39 -15.67 -9.65
N ILE A 195 -9.72 -15.85 -8.39
CA ILE A 195 -10.96 -16.50 -7.93
C ILE A 195 -12.03 -15.42 -7.79
N LYS A 196 -13.13 -15.59 -8.51
CA LYS A 196 -14.35 -14.81 -8.28
C LYS A 196 -15.19 -15.54 -7.24
N VAL A 197 -15.51 -14.84 -6.16
CA VAL A 197 -16.42 -15.28 -5.12
C VAL A 197 -17.77 -14.68 -5.47
N TYR A 198 -18.70 -15.55 -5.86
CA TYR A 198 -20.10 -15.16 -6.02
C TYR A 198 -20.81 -15.36 -4.67
N GLU A 199 -21.88 -14.60 -4.44
CA GLU A 199 -22.65 -14.64 -3.19
C GLU A 199 -22.90 -16.10 -2.76
N ILE A 200 -22.50 -16.41 -1.52
CA ILE A 200 -22.76 -17.69 -0.84
C ILE A 200 -24.05 -17.54 -0.06
#